data_AF-A0A1H3BV96-F1
#
_entry.id   AF-A0A1H3BV96-F1
#
_cell.length_a   1.000
_cell.length_b   1.000
_cell.length_c   1.000
_cell.angle_alpha   90.00
_cell.angle_beta   90.00
_cell.angle_gamma   90.00
#
_symmetry.space_group_name_H-M   'P 1'
#
loop_
_entity.id
_entity.type
_entity.pdbx_description
1 polymer ?
#
loop_
_entity_poly.entity_id
_entity_poly.type
_entity_poly.pdbx_seq_one_letter_code
_entity_poly.pdbx_strand_id
1 'polypeptide(L)'
;MVWGVAHARALAIETLNGTDLTVPNTADTLRHTLADLTADRLDTLPPYTAFSQRSRIDLVPATHRDAWRLLGELGGDMQRYRSFGQVGQVAGQPAERNFTDDHDLAQCAASGNSVDRHPRRVVFGLPHNYFFSSTKDKADINAVAPTSDGSWSDIGANRRASPLFVHPHRFLDGTVVGVLTLLPAHFLPEAWRIGIKGSKGSVRRVPVAPDWSVVHGWMDRFTNRQTVLESR
;
A
#
# COMPACT_ATOMS: atom_id res chain seq x y z
N MET A 1 11.71 -6.69 7.83
CA MET A 1 12.18 -5.40 8.37
C MET A 1 10.94 -4.52 8.59
N VAL A 2 10.49 -4.41 9.84
CA VAL A 2 9.20 -3.81 10.22
C VAL A 2 9.47 -2.38 10.68
N TRP A 3 9.37 -1.42 9.76
CA TRP A 3 9.68 -0.01 10.05
C TRP A 3 8.57 0.74 10.81
N GLY A 4 7.34 0.21 10.86
CA GLY A 4 6.21 0.87 11.53
C GLY A 4 6.12 0.68 13.06
N VAL A 5 6.75 -0.35 13.62
CA VAL A 5 6.74 -0.60 15.09
C VAL A 5 7.87 0.17 15.80
N ALA A 6 8.79 0.75 15.03
CA ALA A 6 9.98 1.39 15.58
C ALA A 6 9.68 2.74 16.25
N HIS A 7 8.74 3.56 15.77
CA HIS A 7 8.60 4.92 16.31
C HIS A 7 7.96 4.99 17.71
N ALA A 8 6.87 4.27 18.00
CA ALA A 8 6.27 4.29 19.34
C ALA A 8 7.14 3.55 20.38
N ARG A 9 7.84 2.48 19.99
CA ARG A 9 8.81 1.80 20.87
C ARG A 9 10.09 2.61 21.06
N ALA A 10 10.57 3.30 20.03
CA ALA A 10 11.72 4.21 20.15
C ALA A 10 11.35 5.37 21.08
N LEU A 11 10.18 5.99 20.96
CA LEU A 11 9.73 7.04 21.89
C LEU A 11 9.68 6.55 23.33
N ALA A 12 9.14 5.35 23.59
CA ALA A 12 9.16 4.78 24.93
C ALA A 12 10.59 4.52 25.44
N ILE A 13 11.50 4.11 24.57
CA ILE A 13 12.93 3.92 24.91
C ILE A 13 13.62 5.28 25.14
N GLU A 14 13.34 6.30 24.33
CA GLU A 14 13.88 7.64 24.45
C GLU A 14 13.33 8.36 25.71
N THR A 15 12.06 8.15 26.07
CA THR A 15 11.50 8.59 27.36
C THR A 15 12.21 7.89 28.53
N LEU A 16 12.45 6.57 28.41
CA LEU A 16 13.20 5.81 29.43
C LEU A 16 14.67 6.25 29.52
N ASN A 17 15.25 6.76 28.43
CA ASN A 17 16.60 7.32 28.37
C ASN A 17 16.67 8.79 28.84
N GLY A 18 15.54 9.40 29.24
CA GLY A 18 15.52 10.76 29.79
C GLY A 18 15.55 11.88 28.75
N THR A 19 15.14 11.60 27.51
CA THR A 19 14.90 12.67 26.52
C THR A 19 13.59 13.40 26.80
N ASP A 20 13.43 14.61 26.26
CA ASP A 20 12.20 15.40 26.35
C ASP A 20 11.01 14.81 25.56
N LEU A 21 11.22 13.70 24.84
CA LEU A 21 10.16 13.03 24.09
C LEU A 21 9.29 12.22 25.03
N THR A 22 8.04 12.63 25.21
CA THR A 22 7.04 11.92 26.01
C THR A 22 6.22 10.97 25.16
N VAL A 23 5.97 9.74 25.65
CA VAL A 23 5.06 8.80 24.99
C VAL A 23 3.64 9.41 24.91
N PRO A 24 3.06 9.53 23.71
CA PRO A 24 1.70 10.04 23.56
C PRO A 24 0.68 9.13 24.26
N ASN A 25 -0.22 9.72 25.04
CA ASN A 25 -1.25 9.01 25.80
C ASN A 25 -2.67 9.23 25.26
N THR A 26 -2.82 10.06 24.23
CA THR A 26 -4.09 10.34 23.55
C THR A 26 -3.89 10.46 22.04
N ALA A 27 -4.97 10.35 21.27
CA ALA A 27 -4.94 10.57 19.82
C ALA A 27 -4.41 11.96 19.44
N ASP A 28 -4.81 12.99 20.20
CA ASP A 28 -4.36 14.36 19.96
C ASP A 28 -2.87 14.54 20.22
N THR A 29 -2.35 14.01 21.34
CA THR A 29 -0.90 14.09 21.63
C THR A 29 -0.08 13.30 20.61
N LEU A 30 -0.61 12.15 20.14
CA LEU A 30 0.02 11.35 19.10
C LEU A 30 0.07 12.11 17.76
N ARG A 31 -1.04 12.76 17.40
CA ARG A 31 -1.13 13.60 16.20
C ARG A 31 -0.08 14.71 16.21
N HIS A 32 0.02 15.48 17.30
CA HIS A 32 1.02 16.55 17.39
C HIS A 32 2.45 15.99 17.33
N THR A 33 2.74 14.92 18.09
CA THR A 33 4.06 14.28 18.09
C THR A 33 4.47 13.80 16.70
N LEU A 34 3.56 13.15 15.96
CA LEU A 34 3.82 12.71 14.59
C LEU A 34 3.98 13.89 13.62
N ALA A 35 3.21 14.95 13.79
CA ALA A 35 3.35 16.16 12.98
C ALA A 35 4.72 16.80 13.16
N ASP A 36 5.19 16.90 14.41
CA ASP A 36 6.49 17.48 14.77
C ASP A 36 7.66 16.60 14.27
N LEU A 37 7.61 15.29 14.54
CA LEU A 37 8.64 14.34 14.10
C LEU A 37 8.78 14.25 12.58
N THR A 38 7.73 14.60 11.86
CA THR A 38 7.72 14.56 10.40
C THR A 38 7.76 15.96 9.80
N ALA A 39 8.01 17.03 10.56
CA ALA A 39 7.97 18.40 10.03
C ALA A 39 8.97 18.62 8.88
N ASP A 40 10.20 18.13 9.04
CA ASP A 40 11.24 18.18 8.03
C ASP A 40 11.11 17.02 7.04
N ARG A 41 10.73 17.34 5.81
CA ARG A 41 10.41 16.37 4.75
C ARG A 41 11.10 16.73 3.46
N LEU A 42 11.43 15.70 2.68
CA LEU A 42 11.93 15.89 1.33
C LEU A 42 10.84 16.48 0.42
N ASP A 43 11.18 17.49 -0.37
CA ASP A 43 10.24 18.10 -1.32
C ASP A 43 10.01 17.22 -2.56
N THR A 44 10.96 16.35 -2.87
CA THR A 44 10.91 15.44 -4.01
C THR A 44 10.43 14.03 -3.61
N LEU A 45 9.93 13.28 -4.59
CA LEU A 45 9.64 11.86 -4.39
C LEU A 45 10.95 11.10 -4.08
N PRO A 46 11.06 10.43 -2.93
CA PRO A 46 12.32 9.80 -2.53
C PRO A 46 12.59 8.52 -3.34
N PRO A 47 13.86 8.12 -3.53
CA PRO A 47 14.21 6.87 -4.20
C PRO A 47 13.82 5.62 -3.40
N TYR A 48 13.66 5.76 -2.07
CA TYR A 48 13.25 4.71 -1.14
C TYR A 48 12.11 5.23 -0.25
N THR A 49 11.36 4.33 0.39
CA THR A 49 10.29 4.69 1.33
C THR A 49 10.83 5.59 2.45
N ALA A 50 10.43 6.87 2.42
CA ALA A 50 10.85 7.90 3.37
C ALA A 50 9.79 9.00 3.44
N PHE A 51 9.83 9.81 4.51
CA PHE A 51 8.98 10.99 4.62
C PHE A 51 9.34 12.04 3.56
N SER A 52 8.32 12.51 2.86
CA SER A 52 8.39 13.54 1.83
C SER A 52 7.09 14.35 1.84
N GLN A 53 7.01 15.46 1.10
CA GLN A 53 5.78 16.23 0.93
C GLN A 53 4.65 15.40 0.29
N ARG A 54 4.98 14.25 -0.34
CA ARG A 54 4.00 13.28 -0.87
C ARG A 54 3.47 12.30 0.17
N SER A 55 4.04 12.28 1.38
CA SER A 55 3.61 11.38 2.45
C SER A 55 2.26 11.81 3.00
N ARG A 56 1.49 10.85 3.52
CA ARG A 56 0.21 11.10 4.17
C ARG A 56 0.08 10.25 5.43
N ILE A 57 -0.43 10.85 6.51
CA ILE A 57 -0.73 10.14 7.76
C ILE A 57 -2.13 10.52 8.22
N ASP A 58 -2.96 9.51 8.46
CA ASP A 58 -4.31 9.66 9.02
C ASP A 58 -4.46 8.82 10.30
N LEU A 59 -5.17 9.35 11.28
CA LEU A 59 -5.64 8.61 12.46
C LEU A 59 -7.12 8.25 12.29
N VAL A 60 -7.43 6.95 12.31
CA VAL A 60 -8.80 6.43 12.22
C VAL A 60 -9.27 6.03 13.62
N PRO A 61 -10.26 6.72 14.22
CA PRO A 61 -10.76 6.37 15.55
C PRO A 61 -11.48 5.02 15.53
N ALA A 62 -11.18 4.15 16.49
CA ALA A 62 -11.92 2.91 16.69
C ALA A 62 -13.20 3.17 17.51
N THR A 63 -14.26 2.41 17.23
CA THR A 63 -15.49 2.41 18.05
C THR A 63 -15.40 1.44 19.23
N HIS A 64 -14.26 0.79 19.42
CA HIS A 64 -14.01 -0.23 20.44
C HIS A 64 -12.56 -0.20 20.92
N ARG A 65 -12.27 -0.92 22.01
CA ARG A 65 -10.94 -0.96 22.65
C ARG A 65 -10.02 -2.09 22.18
N ASP A 66 -10.46 -2.91 21.24
CA ASP A 66 -9.67 -4.02 20.69
C ASP A 66 -8.84 -3.62 19.47
N ALA A 67 -7.51 -3.60 19.61
CA ALA A 67 -6.58 -3.28 18.54
C ALA A 67 -6.57 -4.31 17.40
N TRP A 68 -6.77 -5.59 17.72
CA TRP A 68 -6.78 -6.66 16.72
C TRP A 68 -8.04 -6.61 15.87
N ARG A 69 -9.17 -6.31 16.51
CA ARG A 69 -10.42 -6.09 15.80
C ARG A 69 -10.30 -4.92 14.82
N LEU A 70 -9.70 -3.80 15.23
CA LEU A 70 -9.50 -2.64 14.34
C LEU A 70 -8.62 -3.02 13.15
N LEU A 71 -7.53 -3.75 13.38
CA LEU A 71 -6.65 -4.21 12.32
C LEU A 71 -7.39 -5.14 11.34
N GLY A 72 -8.24 -6.03 11.85
CA GLY A 72 -9.09 -6.88 11.03
C GLY A 72 -10.10 -6.09 10.18
N GLU A 73 -10.72 -5.06 10.75
CA GLU A 73 -11.65 -4.16 10.05
C GLU A 73 -10.95 -3.37 8.93
N LEU A 74 -9.80 -2.75 9.23
CA LEU A 74 -9.00 -2.01 8.24
C LEU A 74 -8.47 -2.95 7.13
N GLY A 75 -7.95 -4.12 7.51
CA GLY A 75 -7.44 -5.11 6.57
C GLY A 75 -8.54 -5.70 5.67
N GLY A 76 -9.71 -5.98 6.25
CA GLY A 76 -10.89 -6.45 5.52
C GLY A 76 -11.40 -5.40 4.54
N ASP A 77 -11.49 -4.13 4.95
CA ASP A 77 -11.88 -3.05 4.04
C ASP A 77 -10.89 -2.87 2.89
N MET A 78 -9.58 -2.85 3.18
CA MET A 78 -8.54 -2.79 2.14
C MET A 78 -8.62 -3.98 1.18
N GLN A 79 -8.90 -5.19 1.69
CA GLN A 79 -9.06 -6.38 0.84
C GLN A 79 -10.25 -6.25 -0.09
N ARG A 80 -11.41 -5.80 0.41
CA ARG A 80 -12.62 -5.57 -0.40
C ARG A 80 -12.41 -4.47 -1.43
N TYR A 81 -11.81 -3.35 -1.02
CA TYR A 81 -11.53 -2.22 -1.88
C TYR A 81 -10.69 -2.62 -3.09
N ARG A 82 -9.56 -3.33 -2.85
CA ARG A 82 -8.59 -3.67 -3.89
C ARG A 82 -8.89 -4.94 -4.67
N SER A 83 -9.86 -5.75 -4.26
CA SER A 83 -10.14 -7.03 -4.91
C SER A 83 -11.32 -6.92 -5.87
N PHE A 84 -11.21 -7.56 -7.03
CA PHE A 84 -12.35 -7.72 -7.95
C PHE A 84 -13.33 -8.80 -7.46
N GLY A 85 -12.87 -9.68 -6.57
CA GLY A 85 -13.63 -10.78 -6.01
C GLY A 85 -13.68 -12.03 -6.90
N GLN A 86 -13.87 -13.17 -6.24
CA GLN A 86 -14.10 -14.46 -6.88
C GLN A 86 -15.59 -14.78 -6.75
N VAL A 87 -16.26 -15.09 -7.86
CA VAL A 87 -17.72 -15.33 -7.88
C VAL A 87 -18.50 -14.15 -7.27
N GLY A 88 -18.01 -12.93 -7.50
CA GLY A 88 -18.64 -11.70 -6.98
C GLY A 88 -18.47 -11.47 -5.49
N GLN A 89 -17.58 -12.21 -4.80
CA GLN A 89 -17.34 -12.04 -3.36
C GLN A 89 -15.87 -11.82 -3.00
N VAL A 90 -15.65 -11.16 -1.86
CA VAL A 90 -14.37 -11.00 -1.18
C VAL A 90 -14.59 -11.26 0.31
N ALA A 91 -13.94 -12.28 0.86
CA ALA A 91 -14.09 -12.70 2.27
C ALA A 91 -15.56 -12.88 2.69
N GLY A 92 -16.38 -13.49 1.82
CA GLY A 92 -17.81 -13.76 2.08
C GLY A 92 -18.73 -12.54 1.95
N GLN A 93 -18.20 -11.36 1.58
CA GLN A 93 -18.97 -10.15 1.33
C GLN A 93 -19.05 -9.86 -0.18
N PRO A 94 -20.08 -9.15 -0.67
CA PRO A 94 -20.14 -8.70 -2.06
C PRO A 94 -18.87 -7.91 -2.45
N ALA A 95 -18.32 -8.23 -3.62
CA ALA A 95 -17.15 -7.53 -4.15
C ALA A 95 -17.52 -6.14 -4.67
N GLU A 96 -16.72 -5.13 -4.34
CA GLU A 96 -16.97 -3.75 -4.77
C GLU A 96 -16.67 -3.51 -6.26
N ARG A 97 -15.73 -4.30 -6.83
CA ARG A 97 -15.32 -4.21 -8.25
C ARG A 97 -14.87 -2.81 -8.67
N ASN A 98 -14.19 -2.09 -7.78
CA ASN A 98 -13.67 -0.74 -8.04
C ASN A 98 -12.70 -0.64 -9.25
N PHE A 99 -12.14 -1.78 -9.68
CA PHE A 99 -11.07 -1.88 -10.69
C PHE A 99 -11.41 -2.88 -11.80
N THR A 100 -12.58 -2.72 -12.43
CA THR A 100 -13.01 -3.54 -13.58
C THR A 100 -12.06 -3.42 -14.76
N ASP A 101 -11.54 -2.22 -15.02
CA ASP A 101 -10.54 -1.98 -16.06
C ASP A 101 -9.24 -2.76 -15.84
N ASP A 102 -8.76 -2.86 -14.60
CA ASP A 102 -7.60 -3.68 -14.25
C ASP A 102 -7.88 -5.18 -14.48
N HIS A 103 -9.10 -5.63 -14.14
CA HIS A 103 -9.52 -7.01 -14.35
C HIS A 103 -9.55 -7.35 -15.84
N ASP A 104 -10.21 -6.51 -16.64
CA ASP A 104 -10.39 -6.74 -18.07
C ASP A 104 -9.06 -6.63 -18.82
N LEU A 105 -8.17 -5.73 -18.40
CA LEU A 105 -6.80 -5.66 -18.91
C LEU A 105 -6.04 -6.95 -18.65
N ALA A 106 -6.06 -7.45 -17.42
CA ALA A 106 -5.39 -8.69 -17.07
C ALA A 106 -6.00 -9.89 -17.81
N GLN A 107 -7.32 -9.91 -18.03
CA GLN A 107 -8.00 -10.94 -18.81
C GLN A 107 -7.58 -10.90 -20.28
N CYS A 108 -7.52 -9.70 -20.87
CA CYS A 108 -7.05 -9.47 -22.22
C CYS A 108 -5.62 -10.01 -22.41
N ALA A 109 -4.72 -9.70 -21.47
CA ALA A 109 -3.36 -10.23 -21.46
C ALA A 109 -3.33 -11.76 -21.27
N ALA A 110 -4.16 -12.31 -20.38
CA ALA A 110 -4.26 -13.76 -20.14
C ALA A 110 -4.69 -14.53 -21.40
N SER A 111 -5.56 -13.94 -22.22
CA SER A 111 -5.99 -14.47 -23.52
C SER A 111 -4.94 -14.35 -24.63
N GLY A 112 -3.76 -13.77 -24.35
CA GLY A 112 -2.65 -13.64 -25.30
C GLY A 112 -2.66 -12.35 -26.12
N ASN A 113 -3.59 -11.43 -25.85
CA ASN A 113 -3.62 -10.14 -26.51
C ASN A 113 -2.56 -9.19 -25.93
N SER A 114 -2.12 -8.24 -26.75
CA SER A 114 -1.16 -7.22 -26.32
C SER A 114 -1.85 -6.13 -25.50
N VAL A 115 -1.23 -5.74 -24.40
CA VAL A 115 -1.64 -4.61 -23.55
C VAL A 115 -0.47 -3.63 -23.42
N ASP A 116 -0.77 -2.34 -23.29
CA ASP A 116 0.19 -1.21 -23.33
C ASP A 116 0.34 -0.48 -21.98
N ARG A 117 -0.54 -0.79 -21.02
CA ARG A 117 -0.52 -0.26 -19.65
C ARG A 117 -0.59 -1.38 -18.62
N HIS A 118 -0.24 -1.07 -17.37
CA HIS A 118 -0.37 -2.00 -16.24
C HIS A 118 -1.61 -1.65 -15.40
N PRO A 119 -2.12 -2.58 -14.58
CA PRO A 119 -3.18 -2.29 -13.61
C PRO A 119 -2.81 -1.15 -12.67
N ARG A 120 -3.78 -0.31 -12.32
CA ARG A 120 -3.57 0.78 -11.35
C ARG A 120 -3.28 0.23 -9.96
N ARG A 121 -3.84 -0.94 -9.62
CA ARG A 121 -3.66 -1.63 -8.34
C ARG A 121 -2.24 -2.15 -8.04
N VAL A 122 -1.29 -2.04 -8.96
CA VAL A 122 0.11 -2.43 -8.66
C VAL A 122 0.69 -1.65 -7.47
N VAL A 123 0.16 -0.47 -7.14
CA VAL A 123 0.55 0.30 -5.95
C VAL A 123 0.28 -0.41 -4.62
N PHE A 124 -0.60 -1.42 -4.60
CA PHE A 124 -0.80 -2.31 -3.45
C PHE A 124 0.27 -3.41 -3.34
N GLY A 125 1.16 -3.49 -4.32
CA GLY A 125 2.34 -4.33 -4.33
C GLY A 125 2.46 -5.22 -5.56
N LEU A 126 3.68 -5.73 -5.75
CA LEU A 126 4.04 -6.75 -6.73
C LEU A 126 4.62 -7.98 -6.01
N PRO A 127 4.39 -9.21 -6.52
CA PRO A 127 3.61 -9.55 -7.70
C PRO A 127 2.10 -9.32 -7.51
N HIS A 128 1.38 -9.05 -8.61
CA HIS A 128 -0.09 -8.87 -8.62
C HIS A 128 -0.74 -9.83 -9.62
N ASN A 129 -0.92 -11.09 -9.22
CA ASN A 129 -1.33 -12.15 -10.14
C ASN A 129 -2.86 -12.31 -10.22
N TYR A 130 -3.33 -12.67 -11.42
CA TYR A 130 -4.74 -12.89 -11.73
C TYR A 130 -4.95 -14.35 -12.13
N PHE A 131 -6.06 -14.93 -11.69
CA PHE A 131 -6.51 -16.24 -12.10
C PHE A 131 -7.99 -16.18 -12.46
N PHE A 132 -8.32 -16.53 -13.71
CA PHE A 132 -9.68 -16.46 -14.23
C PHE A 132 -10.29 -17.85 -14.19
N SER A 133 -11.09 -18.15 -13.16
CA SER A 133 -11.59 -19.51 -12.91
C SER A 133 -12.46 -20.07 -14.04
N SER A 134 -13.09 -19.20 -14.84
CA SER A 134 -13.93 -19.52 -15.99
C SER A 134 -13.13 -20.03 -17.19
N THR A 135 -11.98 -19.40 -17.49
CA THR A 135 -11.13 -19.79 -18.63
C THR A 135 -9.94 -20.64 -18.24
N LYS A 136 -9.64 -20.73 -16.93
CA LYS A 136 -8.41 -21.30 -16.36
C LYS A 136 -7.12 -20.59 -16.79
N ASP A 137 -7.24 -19.41 -17.41
CA ASP A 137 -6.09 -18.59 -17.75
C ASP A 137 -5.59 -17.79 -16.55
N LYS A 138 -4.34 -17.35 -16.63
CA LYS A 138 -3.70 -16.49 -15.64
C LYS A 138 -2.95 -15.34 -16.31
N ALA A 139 -2.79 -14.26 -15.56
CA ALA A 139 -1.88 -13.17 -15.89
C ALA A 139 -1.00 -12.89 -14.67
N ASP A 140 0.32 -13.02 -14.86
CA ASP A 140 1.33 -12.72 -13.86
C ASP A 140 1.82 -11.28 -14.10
N ILE A 141 1.79 -10.43 -13.07
CA ILE A 141 2.20 -9.03 -13.15
C ILE A 141 3.33 -8.76 -12.15
N ASN A 142 4.52 -8.54 -12.67
CA ASN A 142 5.77 -8.51 -11.93
C ASN A 142 6.60 -7.26 -12.24
N ALA A 143 7.60 -7.00 -11.40
CA ALA A 143 8.68 -6.09 -11.76
C ALA A 143 9.71 -6.83 -12.62
N VAL A 144 10.19 -6.19 -13.68
CA VAL A 144 11.23 -6.75 -14.56
C VAL A 144 12.39 -5.77 -14.73
N ALA A 145 13.62 -6.30 -14.74
CA ALA A 145 14.84 -5.51 -14.87
C ALA A 145 15.63 -5.89 -16.13
N PRO A 146 16.34 -4.93 -16.73
CA PRO A 146 17.35 -5.25 -17.72
C PRO A 146 18.51 -6.01 -17.07
N THR A 147 19.10 -6.94 -17.83
CA THR A 147 20.33 -7.67 -17.46
C THR A 147 21.54 -7.10 -18.20
N SER A 148 22.75 -7.49 -17.79
CA SER A 148 24.01 -7.00 -18.35
C SER A 148 24.21 -7.35 -19.84
N ASP A 149 23.55 -8.39 -20.34
CA ASP A 149 23.57 -8.81 -21.74
C ASP A 149 22.50 -8.12 -22.61
N GLY A 150 21.77 -7.15 -22.05
CA GLY A 150 20.68 -6.43 -22.72
C GLY A 150 19.36 -7.21 -22.77
N SER A 151 19.32 -8.44 -22.25
CA SER A 151 18.07 -9.18 -22.05
C SER A 151 17.32 -8.66 -20.82
N TRP A 152 16.21 -9.30 -20.48
CA TRP A 152 15.36 -8.88 -19.37
C TRP A 152 15.08 -10.05 -18.46
N SER A 153 15.33 -9.85 -17.17
CA SER A 153 15.00 -10.79 -16.13
C SER A 153 13.57 -10.55 -15.67
N ASP A 154 12.73 -11.58 -15.79
CA ASP A 154 11.57 -11.68 -14.90
C ASP A 154 12.10 -11.94 -13.51
N ILE A 155 12.19 -10.86 -12.73
CA ILE A 155 12.65 -10.95 -11.36
C ILE A 155 11.48 -11.40 -10.49
N GLY A 156 10.78 -12.47 -10.86
CA GLY A 156 9.60 -13.01 -10.16
C GLY A 156 9.81 -13.30 -8.66
N ALA A 157 11.02 -13.10 -8.13
CA ALA A 157 11.38 -13.10 -6.71
C ALA A 157 11.35 -11.70 -6.02
N ASN A 158 11.47 -10.59 -6.75
CA ASN A 158 11.50 -9.24 -6.19
C ASN A 158 10.09 -8.74 -5.91
N ARG A 159 9.66 -8.97 -4.67
CA ARG A 159 8.42 -8.44 -4.12
C ARG A 159 8.59 -6.96 -3.83
N ARG A 160 7.71 -6.12 -4.39
CA ARG A 160 7.60 -4.72 -4.02
C ARG A 160 6.37 -4.58 -3.14
N ALA A 161 6.56 -4.33 -1.84
CA ALA A 161 5.45 -4.02 -0.97
C ALA A 161 4.88 -2.62 -1.28
N SER A 162 3.58 -2.43 -1.02
CA SER A 162 2.99 -1.09 -0.96
C SER A 162 3.67 -0.28 0.13
N PRO A 163 3.93 1.02 -0.07
CA PRO A 163 4.43 1.90 0.98
C PRO A 163 3.32 2.40 1.93
N LEU A 164 2.23 1.63 2.06
CA LEU A 164 1.15 1.87 2.99
C LEU A 164 1.35 1.01 4.24
N PHE A 165 1.43 1.66 5.40
CA PHE A 165 1.52 1.03 6.70
C PHE A 165 0.21 1.24 7.46
N VAL A 166 -0.22 0.18 8.16
CA VAL A 166 -1.40 0.19 9.02
C VAL A 166 -0.97 -0.27 10.41
N HIS A 167 -1.15 0.59 11.40
CA HIS A 167 -0.76 0.31 12.78
C HIS A 167 -1.90 0.63 13.75
N PRO A 168 -2.53 -0.36 14.39
CA PRO A 168 -3.43 -0.08 15.50
C PRO A 168 -2.59 0.33 16.71
N HIS A 169 -2.85 1.53 17.22
CA HIS A 169 -2.22 2.09 18.39
C HIS A 169 -3.20 2.07 19.57
N ARG A 170 -2.78 1.51 20.71
CA ARG A 170 -3.59 1.47 21.93
C ARG A 170 -2.96 2.36 22.99
N PHE A 171 -3.76 3.24 23.58
CA PHE A 171 -3.37 4.14 24.66
C PHE A 171 -3.58 3.49 26.04
N LEU A 172 -3.03 4.13 27.09
CA LEU A 172 -3.08 3.62 28.47
C LEU A 172 -4.50 3.51 29.03
N ASP A 173 -5.41 4.39 28.60
CA ASP A 173 -6.83 4.36 28.97
C ASP A 173 -7.64 3.26 28.23
N GLY A 174 -6.96 2.51 27.34
CA GLY A 174 -7.52 1.46 26.52
C GLY A 174 -8.17 1.93 25.23
N THR A 175 -8.20 3.23 24.94
CA THR A 175 -8.65 3.73 23.64
C THR A 175 -7.70 3.29 22.53
N VAL A 176 -8.24 3.15 21.31
CA VAL A 176 -7.49 2.63 20.15
C VAL A 176 -7.73 3.52 18.94
N VAL A 177 -6.66 3.78 18.19
CA VAL A 177 -6.70 4.46 16.89
C VAL A 177 -5.91 3.67 15.85
N GLY A 178 -6.32 3.73 14.59
CA GLY A 178 -5.58 3.19 13.47
C GLY A 178 -4.70 4.28 12.88
N VAL A 179 -3.39 4.10 12.91
CA VAL A 179 -2.44 4.97 12.21
C VAL A 179 -2.25 4.43 10.80
N LEU A 180 -2.74 5.16 9.81
CA LEU A 180 -2.53 4.88 8.39
C LEU A 180 -1.41 5.78 7.88
N THR A 181 -0.35 5.21 7.33
CA THR A 181 0.82 5.98 6.86
C THR A 181 1.18 5.57 5.44
N LEU A 182 1.03 6.48 4.49
CA LEU A 182 1.43 6.32 3.10
C LEU A 182 2.72 7.10 2.85
N LEU A 183 3.76 6.42 2.37
CA LEU A 183 5.10 6.98 2.12
C LEU A 183 5.53 6.77 0.66
N PRO A 184 4.94 7.50 -0.31
CA PRO A 184 5.26 7.31 -1.72
C PRO A 184 6.75 7.48 -1.99
N ALA A 185 7.27 6.66 -2.89
CA ALA A 185 8.66 6.67 -3.33
C ALA A 185 8.72 6.24 -4.80
N HIS A 186 9.90 6.29 -5.42
CA HIS A 186 10.12 5.71 -6.74
C HIS A 186 9.67 4.23 -6.72
N PHE A 187 8.59 3.93 -7.45
CA PHE A 187 7.88 2.65 -7.32
C PHE A 187 8.72 1.47 -7.79
N LEU A 188 9.53 1.67 -8.82
CA LEU A 188 10.64 0.80 -9.24
C LEU A 188 11.82 1.68 -9.69
N PRO A 189 13.05 1.16 -9.75
CA PRO A 189 14.17 1.86 -10.37
C PRO A 189 13.84 2.29 -11.81
N GLU A 190 14.43 3.39 -12.29
CA GLU A 190 14.09 4.02 -13.57
C GLU A 190 14.26 3.08 -14.79
N ALA A 191 15.27 2.21 -14.75
CA ALA A 191 15.51 1.25 -15.81
C ALA A 191 14.52 0.06 -15.82
N TRP A 192 13.75 -0.13 -14.74
CA TRP A 192 12.84 -1.26 -14.58
C TRP A 192 11.48 -0.99 -15.21
N ARG A 193 10.74 -2.06 -15.49
CA ARG A 193 9.41 -2.02 -16.11
C ARG A 193 8.44 -2.90 -15.35
N ILE A 194 7.15 -2.76 -15.65
CA ILE A 194 6.14 -3.75 -15.27
C ILE A 194 6.06 -4.81 -16.36
N GLY A 195 6.33 -6.06 -15.99
CA GLY A 195 6.17 -7.23 -16.82
C GLY A 195 4.76 -7.80 -16.68
N ILE A 196 4.09 -8.05 -17.80
CA ILE A 196 2.76 -8.66 -17.86
C ILE A 196 2.90 -9.94 -18.70
N LYS A 197 2.62 -11.08 -18.07
CA LYS A 197 2.76 -12.41 -18.69
C LYS A 197 1.42 -13.15 -18.63
N GLY A 198 0.76 -13.27 -19.78
CA GLY A 198 -0.39 -14.16 -19.93
C GLY A 198 0.01 -15.62 -20.09
N SER A 199 -0.96 -16.54 -20.00
CA SER A 199 -0.75 -17.99 -20.17
C SER A 199 -0.14 -18.37 -21.53
N LYS A 200 -0.47 -17.64 -22.60
CA LYS A 200 -0.18 -18.01 -24.00
C LYS A 200 0.74 -17.03 -24.73
N GLY A 201 1.35 -16.08 -24.00
CA GLY A 201 2.09 -14.96 -24.60
C GLY A 201 3.49 -14.76 -24.04
N SER A 202 4.31 -14.01 -24.79
CA SER A 202 5.57 -13.48 -24.27
C SER A 202 5.33 -12.37 -23.26
N VAL A 203 6.30 -12.13 -22.37
CA VAL A 203 6.22 -11.06 -21.38
C VAL A 203 6.16 -9.71 -22.10
N ARG A 204 5.08 -8.95 -21.86
CA ARG A 204 4.99 -7.55 -22.26
C ARG A 204 5.56 -6.66 -21.17
N ARG A 205 6.27 -5.62 -21.57
CA ARG A 205 6.96 -4.70 -20.67
C ARG A 205 6.38 -3.31 -20.90
N VAL A 206 5.83 -2.72 -19.85
CA VAL A 206 5.21 -1.40 -19.93
C VAL A 206 5.90 -0.43 -18.97
N PRO A 207 5.92 0.88 -19.28
CA PRO A 207 6.45 1.90 -18.38
C PRO A 207 5.81 1.83 -17.00
N VAL A 208 6.57 2.23 -15.98
CA VAL A 208 6.11 2.27 -14.59
C VAL A 208 5.40 3.61 -14.36
N ALA A 209 4.09 3.57 -14.13
CA ALA A 209 3.25 4.74 -13.87
C ALA A 209 2.35 4.47 -12.65
N PRO A 210 2.89 4.53 -11.41
CA PRO A 210 2.13 4.21 -10.21
C PRO A 210 1.04 5.26 -9.98
N ASP A 211 -0.20 4.81 -9.81
CA ASP A 211 -1.34 5.67 -9.51
C ASP A 211 -1.59 5.70 -8.00
N TRP A 212 -0.98 6.66 -7.30
CA TRP A 212 -1.15 6.82 -5.85
C TRP A 212 -2.57 7.23 -5.46
N SER A 213 -3.36 7.79 -6.38
CA SER A 213 -4.76 8.17 -6.11
C SER A 213 -5.61 6.96 -5.70
N VAL A 214 -5.22 5.75 -6.13
CA VAL A 214 -5.83 4.49 -5.71
C VAL A 214 -5.69 4.25 -4.20
N VAL A 215 -4.53 4.56 -3.62
CA VAL A 215 -4.34 4.40 -2.18
C VAL A 215 -5.01 5.54 -1.40
N HIS A 216 -4.94 6.77 -1.92
CA HIS A 216 -5.66 7.91 -1.35
C HIS A 216 -7.17 7.65 -1.31
N GLY A 217 -7.75 7.16 -2.40
CA GLY A 217 -9.16 6.82 -2.48
C GLY A 217 -9.60 5.75 -1.47
N TRP A 218 -8.72 4.82 -1.10
CA TRP A 218 -8.99 3.91 0.02
C TRP A 218 -8.96 4.63 1.37
N MET A 219 -7.91 5.42 1.64
CA MET A 219 -7.77 6.17 2.90
C MET A 219 -8.91 7.17 3.10
N ASP A 220 -9.44 7.76 2.02
CA ASP A 220 -10.51 8.75 2.06
C ASP A 220 -11.88 8.17 2.48
N ARG A 221 -12.05 6.85 2.45
CA ARG A 221 -13.27 6.15 2.90
C ARG A 221 -13.51 6.29 4.40
N PHE A 222 -12.46 6.53 5.19
CA PHE A 222 -12.57 6.73 6.62
C PHE A 222 -12.96 8.19 6.91
N THR A 223 -14.27 8.47 6.92
CA THR A 223 -14.81 9.84 7.04
C THR A 223 -14.53 10.51 8.38
N ASN A 224 -14.42 9.72 9.46
CA ASN A 224 -14.14 10.21 10.81
C ASN A 224 -12.62 10.30 11.10
N ARG A 225 -11.76 10.18 10.09
CA ARG A 225 -10.32 10.24 10.26
C ARG A 225 -9.86 11.64 10.67
N GLN A 226 -8.76 11.71 11.40
CA GLN A 226 -8.02 12.94 11.65
C GLN A 226 -6.74 12.92 10.81
N THR A 227 -6.62 13.83 9.85
CA THR A 227 -5.38 13.99 9.08
C THR A 227 -4.29 14.58 9.99
N VAL A 228 -3.14 13.91 10.02
CA VAL A 228 -1.91 14.40 10.66
C VAL A 228 -1.04 15.10 9.63
N LEU A 229 -0.87 14.46 8.47
CA LEU A 229 -0.08 14.92 7.35
C LEU A 229 -0.87 14.71 6.06
N GLU A 230 -1.13 15.78 5.33
CA GLU A 230 -1.75 15.71 4.00
C GLU A 230 -0.67 15.67 2.92
N SER A 231 -0.83 14.78 1.94
CA SER A 231 0.04 14.75 0.76
C SER A 231 -0.21 15.99 -0.10
N ARG A 232 0.84 16.71 -0.45
CA ARG A 232 0.80 17.83 -1.41
C ARG A 232 1.24 17.36 -2.80
#